data_AF-A0A8X6GZC4-F1
#
_entry.id   AF-A0A8X6GZC4-F1
#
_cell.length_a   1.000
_cell.length_b   1.000
_cell.length_c   1.000
_cell.angle_alpha   90.00
_cell.angle_beta   90.00
_cell.angle_gamma   90.00
#
_symmetry.space_group_name_H-M   'P 1'
#
loop_
_entity.id
_entity.type
_entity.pdbx_description
1 polymer ?
#
loop_
_entity_poly.entity_id
_entity_poly.type
_entity_poly.pdbx_seq_one_letter_code
_entity_poly.pdbx_strand_id
1 'polypeptide(L)'
;MIRANRRITIDEVAEELGISHERAQNIIHDILRYRKVSARWVPRQLTSTHQEQRMAVSLEHLVRYREDGNDFLFRIVTGDET
;
A
#
# COMPACT_ATOMS: atom_id res chain seq x y z
N MET A 1 -10.34 10.83 -12.40
CA MET A 1 -9.85 9.61 -13.07
C MET A 1 -8.67 8.98 -12.32
N ILE A 2 -7.43 9.45 -12.46
CA ILE A 2 -6.22 8.80 -11.87
C ILE A 2 -6.26 8.65 -10.34
N ARG A 3 -6.78 9.65 -9.61
CA ARG A 3 -6.93 9.55 -8.15
C ARG A 3 -7.98 8.52 -7.71
N ALA A 4 -9.03 8.32 -8.53
CA ALA A 4 -10.10 7.37 -8.25
C ALA A 4 -9.67 5.93 -8.63
N ASN A 5 -8.96 5.77 -9.75
CA ASN A 5 -8.36 4.51 -10.16
C ASN A 5 -6.85 4.68 -10.39
N ARG A 6 -6.03 4.29 -9.41
CA ARG A 6 -4.57 4.37 -9.51
C ARG A 6 -3.95 3.36 -10.49
N ARG A 7 -4.75 2.43 -11.03
CA ARG A 7 -4.33 1.44 -12.04
C ARG A 7 -4.76 1.80 -13.46
N ILE A 8 -5.37 2.98 -13.65
CA ILE A 8 -5.74 3.46 -14.99
C ILE A 8 -4.51 3.60 -15.89
N THR A 9 -4.66 3.19 -17.14
CA THR A 9 -3.65 3.28 -18.19
C THR A 9 -3.68 4.66 -18.86
N ILE A 10 -2.61 5.00 -19.58
CA ILE A 10 -2.58 6.25 -20.36
C ILE A 10 -3.60 6.18 -21.51
N ASP A 11 -3.78 5.01 -22.11
CA ASP A 11 -4.74 4.80 -23.21
C ASP A 11 -6.18 5.01 -22.77
N GLU A 12 -6.58 4.46 -21.62
CA GLU A 12 -7.92 4.71 -21.06
C GLU A 12 -8.14 6.20 -20.76
N VAL A 13 -7.11 6.90 -20.27
CA VAL A 13 -7.20 8.36 -20.06
C VAL A 13 -7.34 9.11 -21.37
N ALA A 14 -6.59 8.71 -22.40
CA ALA A 14 -6.62 9.33 -23.72
C ALA A 14 -7.98 9.14 -24.40
N GLU A 15 -8.53 7.92 -24.33
CA GLU A 15 -9.84 7.57 -24.86
C GLU A 15 -10.97 8.34 -24.17
N GLU A 16 -11.02 8.33 -22.84
CA GLU A 16 -12.07 9.01 -22.07
C GLU A 16 -12.04 10.53 -22.26
N LEU A 17 -10.85 11.12 -22.46
CA LEU A 17 -10.71 12.56 -22.70
C LEU A 17 -10.74 12.96 -24.19
N GLY A 18 -10.80 12.00 -25.12
CA GLY A 18 -10.77 12.27 -26.56
C GLY A 18 -9.49 12.96 -27.04
N ILE A 19 -8.34 12.69 -26.41
CA ILE A 19 -7.05 13.27 -26.75
C ILE A 19 -6.06 12.19 -27.22
N SER A 20 -4.95 12.60 -27.83
CA SER A 20 -3.91 11.63 -28.20
C SER A 20 -3.20 11.07 -26.95
N HIS A 21 -2.68 9.84 -27.08
CA HIS A 21 -1.88 9.17 -26.06
C HIS A 21 -0.73 10.05 -25.56
N GLU A 22 0.03 10.68 -26.46
CA GLU A 22 1.17 11.53 -26.13
C GLU A 22 0.76 12.75 -25.29
N ARG A 23 -0.39 13.37 -25.62
CA ARG A 23 -0.92 14.49 -24.83
C ARG A 23 -1.34 14.02 -23.45
N ALA A 24 -2.01 12.88 -23.34
CA ALA A 24 -2.35 12.28 -22.06
C ALA A 24 -1.09 11.99 -21.24
N GLN A 25 -0.08 11.36 -21.83
CA GLN A 25 1.20 11.06 -21.19
C GLN A 25 1.89 12.33 -20.67
N ASN A 26 2.00 13.39 -21.49
CA ASN A 26 2.63 14.65 -21.09
C ASN A 26 1.88 15.34 -19.95
N ILE A 27 0.54 15.39 -20.00
CA ILE A 27 -0.26 15.95 -18.91
C ILE A 27 -0.04 15.15 -17.63
N ILE A 28 -0.09 13.81 -17.69
CA ILE A 28 0.06 12.94 -16.52
C ILE A 28 1.46 13.08 -15.90
N HIS A 29 2.50 12.97 -16.71
CA HIS A 29 3.88 12.87 -16.24
C HIS A 29 4.54 14.24 -16.00
N ASP A 30 4.36 15.20 -16.91
CA ASP A 30 5.13 16.45 -16.90
C ASP A 30 4.36 17.60 -16.24
N ILE A 31 3.05 17.69 -16.46
CA ILE A 31 2.22 18.77 -15.88
C ILE A 31 1.76 18.37 -14.48
N LEU A 32 1.13 17.20 -14.34
CA LEU A 32 0.58 16.72 -13.07
C LEU A 32 1.61 15.97 -12.20
N ARG A 33 2.80 15.68 -12.75
CA ARG A 33 3.92 15.05 -12.04
C ARG A 33 3.62 13.65 -11.46
N TYR A 34 2.68 12.91 -12.04
CA TYR A 34 2.48 11.51 -11.69
C TYR A 34 3.60 10.63 -12.26
N ARG A 35 3.94 9.56 -11.53
CA ARG A 35 4.91 8.54 -11.94
C ARG A 35 4.23 7.18 -11.95
N LYS A 36 4.60 6.33 -12.91
CA LYS A 36 4.21 4.92 -12.90
C LYS A 36 4.97 4.20 -11.79
N VAL A 37 4.23 3.52 -10.92
CA VAL A 37 4.80 2.69 -9.85
C VAL A 37 4.25 1.28 -9.97
N SER A 38 5.12 0.29 -9.74
CA SER A 38 4.70 -1.11 -9.71
C SER A 38 3.91 -1.41 -8.43
N ALA A 39 2.85 -2.20 -8.55
CA ALA A 39 2.14 -2.70 -7.39
C ALA A 39 3.05 -3.65 -6.59
N ARG A 40 2.99 -3.58 -5.25
CA ARG A 40 3.70 -4.51 -4.37
C ARG A 40 2.88 -5.80 -4.23
N TRP A 41 3.56 -6.95 -4.28
CA TRP A 41 2.97 -8.23 -3.90
C TRP A 41 2.68 -8.23 -2.41
N VAL A 42 1.51 -8.74 -2.03
CA VAL A 42 1.09 -8.92 -0.63
C VAL A 42 0.85 -10.41 -0.38
N PRO A 43 1.30 -11.00 0.75
CA PRO A 43 1.26 -12.45 0.95
C PRO A 43 -0.14 -13.07 0.89
N ARG A 44 -1.17 -12.35 1.32
CA ARG A 44 -2.55 -12.84 1.35
C ARG A 44 -3.56 -11.70 1.26
N GLN A 45 -4.72 -11.98 0.66
CA GLN A 45 -5.87 -11.10 0.72
C GLN A 45 -6.58 -11.29 2.08
N LEU A 46 -6.53 -10.27 2.93
CA LEU A 46 -7.11 -10.32 4.27
C LEU A 46 -8.62 -10.05 4.24
N THR A 47 -9.37 -10.77 5.09
CA THR A 47 -10.77 -10.46 5.42
C THR A 47 -10.81 -9.34 6.46
N SER A 48 -11.99 -8.75 6.69
CA SER A 48 -12.18 -7.76 7.77
C SER A 48 -11.77 -8.32 9.12
N THR A 49 -12.20 -9.55 9.44
CA THR A 49 -11.83 -10.23 10.68
C THR A 49 -10.32 -10.41 10.84
N HIS A 50 -9.60 -10.81 9.77
CA HIS A 50 -8.14 -10.90 9.83
C HIS A 50 -7.48 -9.54 10.08
N GLN A 51 -8.04 -8.45 9.53
CA GLN A 51 -7.52 -7.10 9.75
C GLN A 51 -7.74 -6.64 11.18
N GLU A 52 -8.94 -6.85 11.72
CA GLU A 52 -9.29 -6.52 13.11
C GLU A 52 -8.41 -7.26 14.10
N GLN A 53 -8.24 -8.57 13.92
CA GLN A 53 -7.37 -9.39 14.77
C GLN A 53 -5.92 -8.90 14.73
N ARG A 54 -5.38 -8.65 13.52
CA ARG A 54 -4.01 -8.14 13.37
C ARG A 54 -3.83 -6.77 14.02
N MET A 55 -4.81 -5.88 13.89
CA MET A 55 -4.79 -4.54 14.49
C MET A 55 -4.82 -4.62 16.01
N ALA A 56 -5.71 -5.45 16.58
CA ALA A 56 -5.82 -5.66 18.02
C ALA A 56 -4.52 -6.21 18.62
N VAL A 57 -3.96 -7.28 18.05
CA VAL A 57 -2.68 -7.87 18.52
C VAL A 57 -1.53 -6.88 18.40
N SER A 58 -1.46 -6.13 17.28
CA SER A 58 -0.40 -5.12 17.10
C SER A 58 -0.53 -3.98 18.11
N LEU A 59 -1.76 -3.58 18.46
CA LEU A 59 -2.01 -2.56 19.47
C LEU A 59 -1.61 -3.04 20.86
N GLU A 60 -1.94 -4.29 21.21
CA GLU A 60 -1.52 -4.92 22.47
C GLU A 60 0.01 -4.96 22.59
N HIS A 61 0.72 -5.42 21.55
CA HIS A 61 2.17 -5.41 21.53
C HIS A 61 2.76 -4.00 21.65
N LEU A 62 2.13 -3.01 21.00
CA LEU A 62 2.57 -1.61 21.09
C LEU A 62 2.38 -1.04 22.50
N VAL A 63 1.25 -1.32 23.15
CA VAL A 63 1.01 -0.91 24.54
C VAL A 63 2.04 -1.54 25.46
N ARG A 64 2.27 -2.85 25.33
CA ARG A 64 3.27 -3.56 26.13
C ARG A 64 4.67 -3.01 25.94
N TYR A 65 5.06 -2.71 24.70
CA TYR A 65 6.34 -2.07 24.43
C TYR A 65 6.45 -0.67 25.04
N ARG A 66 5.35 0.08 25.16
CA ARG A 66 5.36 1.39 25.83
C ARG A 66 5.56 1.27 27.34
N GLU A 67 5.05 0.20 27.95
CA GLU A 67 5.16 -0.06 29.39
C GLU A 67 6.54 -0.62 29.76
N ASP A 68 6.99 -1.64 29.02
CA ASP A 68 8.20 -2.42 29.35
C ASP A 68 9.44 -1.96 28.56
N GLY A 69 9.28 -1.16 27.50
CA GLY A 69 10.37 -0.72 26.65
C GLY A 69 11.13 -1.88 25.98
N ASN A 70 12.46 -1.77 25.93
CA ASN A 70 13.32 -2.78 25.32
C ASN A 70 13.38 -4.09 26.12
N ASP A 71 13.05 -4.08 27.43
CA ASP A 71 13.05 -5.29 28.25
C ASP A 71 12.03 -6.32 27.73
N PHE A 72 10.92 -5.84 27.16
CA PHE A 72 9.97 -6.71 26.46
C PHE A 72 10.62 -7.38 25.24
N LEU A 73 11.32 -6.61 24.40
CA LEU A 73 11.95 -7.13 23.19
C LEU A 73 13.08 -8.11 23.50
N PHE A 74 13.89 -7.85 24.53
CA PHE A 74 15.00 -8.73 24.93
C PHE A 74 14.57 -10.11 25.41
N ARG A 75 13.29 -10.28 25.78
CA ARG A 75 12.73 -11.56 26.22
C ARG A 75 12.08 -12.37 25.09
N ILE A 76 11.97 -11.82 23.88
CA ILE A 76 11.36 -12.51 22.74
C ILE A 76 12.35 -13.52 22.16
N VAL A 77 11.94 -14.79 22.10
CA VAL A 77 12.60 -15.86 21.35
C VAL A 77 11.63 -16.32 20.26
N THR A 78 12.07 -16.34 18.99
CA THR A 78 11.22 -16.68 17.84
C THR A 78 11.97 -17.59 16.86
N GLY A 79 11.23 -18.35 16.06
CA GLY A 79 11.72 -19.21 15.00
C GLY A 79 10.57 -19.56 14.04
N ASP A 80 10.91 -19.85 12.80
CA ASP A 80 9.99 -20.33 11.76
C ASP A 80 10.73 -21.32 10.86
N GLU A 81 10.02 -22.30 10.29
CA GLU A 81 10.59 -23.28 9.38
C GLU A 81 10.52 -22.77 7.93
N THR A 82 11.44 -23.23 7.06
CA THR A 82 11.43 -22.92 5.62
C THR A 82 11.21 -24.19 4.80
#